data_AF-A0A973CYY3-F1
#
_entry.id   AF-A0A973CYY3-F1
#
_cell.length_a   1.000
_cell.length_b   1.000
_cell.length_c   1.000
_cell.angle_alpha   90.00
_cell.angle_beta   90.00
_cell.angle_gamma   90.00
#
_symmetry.space_group_name_H-M   'P 1'
#
loop_
_entity.id
_entity.type
_entity.pdbx_description
1 polymer ?
#
loop_
_entity_poly.entity_id
_entity_poly.type
_entity_poly.pdbx_seq_one_letter_code
_entity_poly.pdbx_strand_id
1 'polypeptide(L)'
;MKSSEIRQAFLNYFNSKGHEIVASSPLIPANDPTLLFTNAGMVQFKDVFLGQDERSYTRATSSQRCVRAGGKHNDLENVGYTARHHTFFEMLGNFSFGDYFKQDAIKFAWEFLTAKEWMNIPEEKLLVTVYADDDEAYDIWHKEMGLSADKIIRIGDNKGAKYASDNFWSMGDTGPCGPCTEIFYDHGEHIWGGKPGTPEEDGDRFIEIWNNVFMQFNRTEDGVMHSLPKPSVDTGMGLERISAIMQGVHSNYEIDLFQALLKAAADVTGCEDLENKSLRVIADHIRSTSFLVVDGVYPSNEGRGYVLRRIIRRAVRHGHMLGAPAGFFHKLVTALVDQMGGAYPELGKLQAQVEKVLRLEEEQFAKTLDKGMGILNDAISSLEGDTIPGETVFKLYDTYGFPMDLTADVAREKNLKVDEAGFEKAMEHQRETARAAGNFSMKGGQTLDLDG
;
A
#
# COMPACT_ATOMS: atom_id res chain seq x y z
N MET A 1 -20.56 -3.04 -12.05
CA MET A 1 -19.62 -2.53 -13.07
C MET A 1 -18.27 -3.21 -12.83
N LYS A 2 -17.54 -3.66 -13.86
CA LYS A 2 -16.22 -4.28 -13.66
C LYS A 2 -15.19 -3.26 -13.17
N SER A 3 -14.17 -3.70 -12.44
CA SER A 3 -13.10 -2.80 -11.95
C SER A 3 -12.43 -2.02 -13.10
N SER A 4 -12.26 -2.66 -14.27
CA SER A 4 -11.70 -2.00 -15.46
C SER A 4 -12.59 -0.93 -16.07
N GLU A 5 -13.90 -1.13 -16.05
CA GLU A 5 -14.89 -0.15 -16.50
C GLU A 5 -14.94 1.04 -15.56
N ILE A 6 -14.87 0.82 -14.25
CA ILE A 6 -14.85 1.88 -13.23
C ILE A 6 -13.60 2.76 -13.39
N ARG A 7 -12.43 2.14 -13.56
CA ARG A 7 -11.18 2.87 -13.87
C ARG A 7 -11.35 3.77 -15.08
N GLN A 8 -11.88 3.24 -16.18
CA GLN A 8 -12.04 4.01 -17.41
C GLN A 8 -13.11 5.11 -17.26
N ALA A 9 -14.20 4.85 -16.53
CA ALA A 9 -15.23 5.82 -16.25
C ALA A 9 -14.67 7.03 -15.48
N PHE A 10 -13.83 6.79 -14.47
CA PHE A 10 -13.15 7.84 -13.72
C PHE A 10 -12.26 8.73 -14.61
N LEU A 11 -11.39 8.11 -15.42
CA LEU A 11 -10.50 8.85 -16.32
C LEU A 11 -11.30 9.64 -17.37
N ASN A 12 -12.35 9.04 -17.92
CA ASN A 12 -13.23 9.69 -18.90
C ASN A 12 -14.00 10.86 -18.28
N TYR A 13 -14.47 10.71 -17.04
CA TYR A 13 -15.14 11.78 -16.32
C TYR A 13 -14.24 13.01 -16.21
N PHE A 14 -13.05 12.85 -15.64
CA PHE A 14 -12.13 13.98 -15.47
C PHE A 14 -11.61 14.54 -16.80
N ASN A 15 -11.38 13.68 -17.80
CA ASN A 15 -11.06 14.14 -19.14
C ASN A 15 -12.19 15.01 -19.75
N SER A 16 -13.46 14.66 -19.49
CA SER A 16 -14.61 15.48 -19.89
C SER A 16 -14.68 16.83 -19.15
N LYS A 17 -14.03 16.94 -17.99
CA LYS A 17 -13.84 18.20 -17.22
C LYS A 17 -12.53 18.92 -17.57
N GLY A 18 -11.84 18.48 -18.63
CA GLY A 18 -10.64 19.11 -19.18
C GLY A 18 -9.32 18.69 -18.53
N HIS A 19 -9.30 17.62 -17.72
CA HIS A 19 -8.07 17.07 -17.16
C HIS A 19 -7.30 16.27 -18.20
N GLU A 20 -5.98 16.48 -18.27
CA GLU A 20 -5.11 15.63 -19.07
C GLU A 20 -5.05 14.22 -18.46
N ILE A 21 -5.29 13.17 -19.26
CA ILE A 21 -5.09 11.79 -18.81
C ILE A 21 -3.58 11.49 -18.83
N VAL A 22 -2.99 11.37 -17.64
CA VAL A 22 -1.57 11.05 -17.46
C VAL A 22 -1.43 9.58 -17.07
N ALA A 23 -0.47 8.89 -17.70
CA ALA A 23 -0.18 7.50 -17.37
C ALA A 23 0.31 7.35 -15.92
N SER A 24 0.07 6.17 -15.34
CA SER A 24 0.68 5.82 -14.06
C SER A 24 2.20 5.90 -14.14
N SER A 25 2.84 6.48 -13.13
CA SER A 25 4.29 6.38 -12.99
C SER A 25 4.72 4.98 -12.55
N PRO A 26 6.01 4.62 -12.69
CA PRO A 26 6.57 3.44 -12.04
C PRO A 26 6.39 3.48 -10.52
N LEU A 27 6.46 2.30 -9.90
CA LEU A 27 6.52 2.11 -8.44
C LEU A 27 7.84 2.57 -7.83
N ILE A 28 8.84 2.84 -8.67
CA ILE A 28 10.14 3.37 -8.26
C ILE A 28 10.20 4.86 -8.63
N PRO A 29 10.15 5.76 -7.64
CA PRO A 29 10.33 7.19 -7.88
C PRO A 29 11.70 7.45 -8.50
N ALA A 30 11.73 8.12 -9.65
CA ALA A 30 12.97 8.35 -10.41
C ALA A 30 13.96 9.28 -9.66
N ASN A 31 13.44 10.31 -8.98
CA ASN A 31 14.24 11.39 -8.39
C ASN A 31 13.87 11.68 -6.93
N ASP A 32 13.34 10.70 -6.20
CA ASP A 32 12.97 10.90 -4.79
C ASP A 32 13.66 9.86 -3.87
N PRO A 33 14.78 10.22 -3.23
CA PRO A 33 15.49 9.32 -2.33
C PRO A 33 14.75 9.12 -0.99
N THR A 34 13.75 9.95 -0.66
CA THR A 34 13.00 9.82 0.61
C THR A 34 11.87 8.81 0.52
N LEU A 35 11.48 8.41 -0.70
CA LEU A 35 10.41 7.44 -0.93
C LEU A 35 10.94 6.06 -1.34
N LEU A 36 10.49 5.05 -0.60
CA LEU A 36 10.80 3.66 -0.93
C LEU A 36 10.06 3.22 -2.19
N PHE A 37 8.75 3.45 -2.25
CA PHE A 37 7.90 3.16 -3.40
C PHE A 37 6.88 4.28 -3.62
N THR A 38 6.36 4.38 -4.83
CA THR A 38 5.20 5.23 -5.14
C THR A 38 4.00 4.76 -4.33
N ASN A 39 3.53 5.58 -3.40
CA ASN A 39 2.47 5.25 -2.43
C ASN A 39 1.15 6.02 -2.67
N ALA A 40 1.17 6.98 -3.61
CA ALA A 40 0.04 7.84 -3.97
C ALA A 40 0.17 8.36 -5.41
N GLY A 41 -0.96 8.81 -5.99
CA GLY A 41 -1.01 9.42 -7.33
C GLY A 41 -0.16 10.68 -7.48
N MET A 42 -0.09 11.50 -6.44
CA MET A 42 0.62 12.77 -6.44
C MET A 42 2.14 12.68 -6.54
N VAL A 43 2.74 11.51 -6.29
CA VAL A 43 4.21 11.34 -6.20
C VAL A 43 4.90 11.82 -7.49
N GLN A 44 4.34 11.50 -8.65
CA GLN A 44 4.88 11.92 -9.96
C GLN A 44 4.67 13.42 -10.28
N PHE A 45 3.90 14.12 -9.46
CA PHE A 45 3.59 15.54 -9.56
C PHE A 45 4.16 16.35 -8.39
N LYS A 46 4.98 15.75 -7.52
CA LYS A 46 5.59 16.41 -6.34
C LYS A 46 6.20 17.76 -6.69
N ASP A 47 7.07 17.78 -7.70
CA ASP A 47 7.79 18.99 -8.11
C ASP A 47 6.87 20.03 -8.77
N VAL A 48 5.74 19.60 -9.34
CA VAL A 48 4.71 20.50 -9.86
C VAL A 48 4.00 21.23 -8.71
N PHE A 49 3.64 20.50 -7.65
CA PHE A 49 3.07 21.12 -6.43
C PHE A 49 4.04 22.08 -5.75
N LEU A 50 5.34 21.76 -5.78
CA LEU A 50 6.40 22.62 -5.25
C LEU A 50 6.71 23.83 -6.16
N GLY A 51 6.16 23.89 -7.37
CA GLY A 51 6.42 24.94 -8.36
C GLY A 51 7.80 24.85 -9.00
N GLN A 52 8.43 23.68 -8.96
CA GLN A 52 9.77 23.40 -9.50
C GLN A 52 9.72 22.76 -10.89
N ASP A 53 8.57 22.19 -11.27
CA ASP A 53 8.29 21.60 -12.58
C ASP A 53 7.02 22.24 -13.17
N GLU A 54 7.06 22.59 -14.45
CA GLU A 54 5.93 23.21 -15.16
C GLU A 54 5.44 22.28 -16.27
N ARG A 55 4.15 21.97 -16.26
CA ARG A 55 3.50 21.11 -17.25
C ARG A 55 2.74 21.95 -18.27
N SER A 56 2.52 21.39 -19.47
CA SER A 56 1.67 22.00 -20.49
C SER A 56 0.18 22.04 -20.13
N TYR A 57 -0.21 21.40 -19.02
CA TYR A 57 -1.55 21.31 -18.47
C TYR A 57 -1.56 21.76 -17.01
N THR A 58 -2.65 22.37 -16.58
CA THR A 58 -2.87 22.82 -15.20
C THR A 58 -3.73 21.88 -14.36
N ARG A 59 -4.28 20.84 -15.00
CA ARG A 59 -5.14 19.81 -14.39
C ARG A 59 -4.87 18.46 -15.04
N ALA A 60 -4.85 17.40 -14.24
CA ALA A 60 -4.51 16.05 -14.69
C ALA A 60 -5.34 14.97 -13.98
N THR A 61 -5.48 13.80 -14.58
CA THR A 61 -6.08 12.62 -13.96
C THR A 61 -5.29 11.36 -14.28
N SER A 62 -5.20 10.43 -13.33
CA SER A 62 -4.49 9.15 -13.51
C SER A 62 -5.09 8.01 -12.69
N SER A 63 -4.77 6.77 -13.08
CA SER A 63 -4.94 5.56 -12.27
C SER A 63 -3.56 5.06 -11.87
N GLN A 64 -3.06 5.52 -10.72
CA GLN A 64 -1.70 5.24 -10.27
C GLN A 64 -1.62 3.88 -9.61
N ARG A 65 -0.69 3.03 -10.06
CA ARG A 65 -0.27 1.85 -9.28
C ARG A 65 0.53 2.29 -8.05
N CYS A 66 0.12 1.84 -6.87
CA CYS A 66 0.71 2.21 -5.59
C CYS A 66 1.21 0.97 -4.86
N VAL A 67 2.30 1.09 -4.09
CA VAL A 67 2.73 0.08 -3.12
C VAL A 67 2.90 0.70 -1.73
N ARG A 68 2.23 0.12 -0.73
CA ARG A 68 2.32 0.48 0.70
C ARG A 68 2.85 -0.71 1.51
N ALA A 69 4.14 -0.98 1.37
CA ALA A 69 4.83 -2.10 2.03
C ALA A 69 6.14 -1.67 2.75
N GLY A 70 6.22 -0.39 3.14
CA GLY A 70 7.36 0.17 3.86
C GLY A 70 7.36 1.70 3.87
N GLY A 71 8.21 2.30 4.71
CA GLY A 71 8.21 3.74 4.95
C GLY A 71 7.00 4.20 5.76
N LYS A 72 6.56 5.44 5.55
CA LYS A 72 5.46 6.06 6.31
C LYS A 72 4.11 5.35 6.16
N HIS A 73 3.81 4.84 4.97
CA HIS A 73 2.58 4.12 4.67
C HIS A 73 2.90 2.64 4.45
N ASN A 74 2.58 1.80 5.43
CA ASN A 74 2.87 0.38 5.40
C ASN A 74 1.65 -0.44 5.83
N ASP A 75 1.00 -1.04 4.85
CA ASP A 75 -0.20 -1.85 5.02
C ASP A 75 0.09 -3.36 4.97
N LEU A 76 1.38 -3.76 4.88
CA LEU A 76 1.79 -5.16 4.75
C LEU A 76 1.19 -6.04 5.86
N GLU A 77 1.14 -5.55 7.09
CA GLU A 77 0.62 -6.31 8.23
C GLU A 77 -0.90 -6.43 8.25
N ASN A 78 -1.61 -5.56 7.52
CA ASN A 78 -3.08 -5.52 7.44
C ASN A 78 -3.64 -6.47 6.36
N VAL A 79 -2.81 -6.87 5.40
CA VAL A 79 -3.18 -7.75 4.28
C VAL A 79 -3.62 -9.12 4.80
N GLY A 80 -4.79 -9.57 4.34
CA GLY A 80 -5.42 -10.83 4.76
C GLY A 80 -6.17 -10.76 6.09
N TYR A 81 -6.03 -9.69 6.87
CA TYR A 81 -6.73 -9.49 8.15
C TYR A 81 -7.92 -8.53 8.06
N THR A 82 -7.86 -7.56 7.13
CA THR A 82 -8.93 -6.59 6.92
C THR A 82 -9.54 -6.74 5.52
N ALA A 83 -10.75 -6.23 5.32
CA ALA A 83 -11.44 -6.30 4.04
C ALA A 83 -10.94 -5.30 2.99
N ARG A 84 -10.12 -4.30 3.40
CA ARG A 84 -9.86 -3.06 2.64
C ARG A 84 -8.39 -2.72 2.35
N HIS A 85 -7.44 -3.45 2.93
CA HIS A 85 -6.00 -3.15 2.81
C HIS A 85 -5.26 -4.12 1.88
N HIS A 86 -4.30 -3.56 1.16
CA HIS A 86 -3.51 -4.22 0.13
C HIS A 86 -2.07 -3.71 0.17
N THR A 87 -1.11 -4.54 -0.23
CA THR A 87 0.25 -4.03 -0.48
C THR A 87 0.32 -3.24 -1.78
N PHE A 88 -0.33 -3.72 -2.83
CA PHE A 88 -0.46 -3.05 -4.12
C PHE A 88 -1.91 -2.61 -4.32
N PHE A 89 -2.16 -1.42 -4.85
CA PHE A 89 -3.52 -1.03 -5.21
C PHE A 89 -3.47 0.07 -6.27
N GLU A 90 -4.63 0.38 -6.84
CA GLU A 90 -4.74 1.52 -7.76
C GLU A 90 -5.41 2.71 -7.10
N MET A 91 -4.77 3.87 -7.21
CA MET A 91 -5.29 5.14 -6.75
C MET A 91 -5.76 5.95 -7.95
N LEU A 92 -7.07 6.13 -8.05
CA LEU A 92 -7.73 7.03 -9.01
C LEU A 92 -7.60 8.46 -8.49
N GLY A 93 -6.89 9.31 -9.23
CA GLY A 93 -6.63 10.69 -8.81
C GLY A 93 -6.98 11.72 -9.88
N ASN A 94 -7.52 12.85 -9.43
CA ASN A 94 -7.53 14.11 -10.16
C ASN A 94 -6.68 15.15 -9.44
N PHE A 95 -5.98 15.97 -10.20
CA PHE A 95 -5.01 16.93 -9.71
C PHE A 95 -5.28 18.32 -10.31
N SER A 96 -5.10 19.35 -9.48
CA SER A 96 -5.14 20.77 -9.87
C SER A 96 -3.83 21.42 -9.48
N PHE A 97 -3.12 22.01 -10.44
CA PHE A 97 -1.83 22.65 -10.24
C PHE A 97 -1.98 24.17 -10.29
N GLY A 98 -2.52 24.75 -9.22
CA GLY A 98 -2.88 26.17 -9.17
C GLY A 98 -3.97 26.58 -10.18
N ASP A 99 -4.91 25.67 -10.44
CA ASP A 99 -6.08 25.86 -11.30
C ASP A 99 -7.32 26.08 -10.42
N TYR A 100 -8.16 25.05 -10.24
CA TYR A 100 -9.30 25.06 -9.32
C TYR A 100 -8.90 24.61 -7.91
N PHE A 101 -9.75 24.87 -6.92
CA PHE A 101 -9.50 24.53 -5.51
C PHE A 101 -10.71 23.83 -4.86
N LYS A 102 -10.98 24.08 -3.57
CA LYS A 102 -11.91 23.26 -2.77
C LYS A 102 -13.30 23.07 -3.38
N GLN A 103 -13.93 24.17 -3.82
CA GLN A 103 -15.31 24.15 -4.32
C GLN A 103 -15.48 23.19 -5.50
N ASP A 104 -14.69 23.36 -6.55
CA ASP A 104 -14.76 22.49 -7.73
C ASP A 104 -14.23 21.08 -7.45
N ALA A 105 -13.23 20.92 -6.59
CA ALA A 105 -12.74 19.60 -6.20
C ALA A 105 -13.85 18.75 -5.55
N ILE A 106 -14.53 19.32 -4.55
CA ILE A 106 -15.66 18.69 -3.86
C ILE A 106 -16.81 18.43 -4.84
N LYS A 107 -17.15 19.41 -5.67
CA LYS A 107 -18.21 19.27 -6.67
C LYS A 107 -17.91 18.16 -7.67
N PHE A 108 -16.67 18.05 -8.16
CA PHE A 108 -16.29 16.99 -9.08
C PHE A 108 -16.36 15.62 -8.44
N ALA A 109 -15.87 15.48 -7.20
CA ALA A 109 -15.94 14.22 -6.47
C ALA A 109 -17.40 13.81 -6.22
N TRP A 110 -18.23 14.74 -5.76
CA TRP A 110 -19.65 14.49 -5.51
C TRP A 110 -20.40 14.10 -6.77
N GLU A 111 -20.25 14.87 -7.86
CA GLU A 111 -20.91 14.58 -9.15
C GLU A 111 -20.51 13.19 -9.68
N PHE A 112 -19.23 12.81 -9.61
CA PHE A 112 -18.81 11.47 -10.07
C PHE A 112 -19.45 10.34 -9.26
N LEU A 113 -19.56 10.52 -7.94
CA LEU A 113 -20.10 9.49 -7.06
C LEU A 113 -21.63 9.38 -7.18
N THR A 114 -22.36 10.49 -7.27
CA THR A 114 -23.81 10.50 -7.05
C THR A 114 -24.63 10.69 -8.32
N ALA A 115 -24.06 11.25 -9.39
CA ALA A 115 -24.81 11.49 -10.61
C ALA A 115 -25.16 10.18 -11.34
N LYS A 116 -26.34 10.16 -11.99
CA LYS A 116 -26.94 8.96 -12.59
C LYS A 116 -26.13 8.41 -13.75
N GLU A 117 -25.44 9.28 -14.47
CA GLU A 117 -24.58 8.96 -15.60
C GLU A 117 -23.22 8.36 -15.20
N TRP A 118 -22.85 8.44 -13.91
CA TRP A 118 -21.57 7.94 -13.39
C TRP A 118 -21.78 6.78 -12.43
N MET A 119 -21.41 6.92 -11.15
CA MET A 119 -21.50 5.84 -10.17
C MET A 119 -22.91 5.69 -9.57
N ASN A 120 -23.73 6.75 -9.59
CA ASN A 120 -25.11 6.73 -9.10
C ASN A 120 -25.23 6.11 -7.68
N ILE A 121 -24.27 6.42 -6.81
CA ILE A 121 -24.28 5.97 -5.42
C ILE A 121 -25.35 6.75 -4.66
N PRO A 122 -26.21 6.09 -3.86
CA PRO A 122 -27.21 6.77 -3.07
C PRO A 122 -26.56 7.73 -2.05
N GLU A 123 -26.94 9.01 -2.09
CA GLU A 123 -26.36 10.06 -1.26
C GLU A 123 -26.49 9.75 0.25
N GLU A 124 -27.58 9.09 0.65
CA GLU A 124 -27.82 8.71 2.05
C GLU A 124 -26.81 7.69 2.58
N LYS A 125 -26.08 7.00 1.69
CA LYS A 125 -25.00 6.07 2.05
C LYS A 125 -23.66 6.77 2.24
N LEU A 126 -23.55 8.02 1.83
CA LEU A 126 -22.32 8.78 1.95
C LEU A 126 -22.31 9.63 3.22
N LEU A 127 -21.11 9.83 3.76
CA LEU A 127 -20.81 10.86 4.75
C LEU A 127 -19.40 11.38 4.47
N VAL A 128 -19.06 12.52 5.04
CA VAL A 128 -17.77 13.17 4.79
C VAL A 128 -17.09 13.59 6.09
N THR A 129 -15.77 13.62 6.08
CA THR A 129 -14.95 14.25 7.11
C THR A 129 -14.30 15.51 6.57
N VAL A 130 -14.07 16.51 7.43
CA VAL A 130 -13.29 17.71 7.12
C VAL A 130 -12.31 17.98 8.27
N TYR A 131 -11.18 18.62 7.98
CA TYR A 131 -10.27 19.06 9.04
C TYR A 131 -10.99 20.04 9.98
N ALA A 132 -10.74 19.93 11.29
CA ALA A 132 -11.50 20.66 12.30
C ALA A 132 -11.56 22.17 12.07
N ASP A 133 -10.46 22.75 11.59
CA ASP A 133 -10.29 24.18 11.33
C ASP A 133 -10.65 24.58 9.87
N ASP A 134 -11.11 23.66 9.03
CA ASP A 134 -11.48 23.93 7.63
C ASP A 134 -12.98 24.22 7.47
N ASP A 135 -13.38 25.42 7.90
CA ASP A 135 -14.76 25.92 7.77
C ASP A 135 -15.23 26.07 6.32
N GLU A 136 -14.31 26.32 5.39
CA GLU A 136 -14.61 26.45 3.96
C GLU A 136 -15.08 25.12 3.39
N ALA A 137 -14.35 24.02 3.66
CA ALA A 137 -14.75 22.69 3.21
C ALA A 137 -16.09 22.25 3.85
N TYR A 138 -16.29 22.54 5.13
CA TYR A 138 -17.56 22.28 5.81
C TYR A 138 -18.72 23.00 5.12
N ASP A 139 -18.55 24.30 4.83
CA ASP A 139 -19.58 25.12 4.20
C ASP A 139 -19.91 24.66 2.78
N ILE A 140 -18.92 24.24 1.99
CA ILE A 140 -19.15 23.69 0.64
C ILE A 140 -20.00 22.41 0.74
N TRP A 141 -19.63 21.47 1.62
CA TRP A 141 -20.41 20.25 1.81
C TRP A 141 -21.84 20.51 2.29
N HIS A 142 -21.98 21.41 3.27
CA HIS A 142 -23.27 21.68 3.88
C HIS A 142 -24.20 22.50 2.99
N LYS A 143 -23.70 23.61 2.44
CA LYS A 143 -24.51 24.62 1.75
C LYS A 143 -24.62 24.36 0.26
N GLU A 144 -23.58 23.82 -0.37
CA GLU A 144 -23.56 23.61 -1.82
C GLU A 144 -23.92 22.19 -2.22
N MET A 145 -23.33 21.17 -1.56
CA MET A 145 -23.66 19.76 -1.82
C MET A 145 -24.91 19.30 -1.06
N GLY A 146 -25.37 20.08 -0.07
CA GLY A 146 -26.64 19.86 0.63
C GLY A 146 -26.60 18.77 1.69
N LEU A 147 -25.40 18.34 2.14
CA LEU A 147 -25.29 17.35 3.20
C LEU A 147 -25.80 17.91 4.53
N SER A 148 -26.54 17.11 5.28
CA SER A 148 -26.95 17.45 6.63
C SER A 148 -25.74 17.47 7.58
N ALA A 149 -25.80 18.29 8.64
CA ALA A 149 -24.68 18.45 9.57
C ALA A 149 -24.23 17.13 10.24
N ASP A 150 -25.14 16.16 10.44
CA ASP A 150 -24.82 14.84 11.01
C ASP A 150 -24.07 13.89 10.06
N LYS A 151 -23.93 14.30 8.79
CA LYS A 151 -23.15 13.64 7.74
C LYS A 151 -21.80 14.31 7.49
N ILE A 152 -21.48 15.40 8.18
CA ILE A 152 -20.23 16.15 8.03
C ILE A 152 -19.49 16.14 9.37
N ILE A 153 -18.43 15.34 9.46
CA ILE A 153 -17.69 15.11 10.69
C ILE A 153 -16.41 15.94 10.69
N ARG A 154 -16.15 16.67 11.77
CA ARG A 154 -14.91 17.45 11.94
C ARG A 154 -13.87 16.62 12.68
N ILE A 155 -12.71 16.41 12.08
CA ILE A 155 -11.59 15.66 12.68
C ILE A 155 -10.42 16.61 12.89
N GLY A 156 -9.98 16.74 14.15
CA GLY A 156 -8.81 17.54 14.52
C GLY A 156 -7.53 16.73 14.46
N ASP A 157 -6.52 17.16 15.22
CA ASP A 157 -5.24 16.47 15.38
C ASP A 157 -5.38 15.20 16.27
N ASN A 158 -6.14 14.21 15.79
CA ASN A 158 -6.51 12.99 16.51
C ASN A 158 -5.35 11.99 16.71
N LYS A 159 -4.18 12.25 16.12
CA LYS A 159 -2.96 11.41 16.26
C LYS A 159 -1.94 12.01 17.23
N GLY A 160 -2.40 12.89 18.13
CA GLY A 160 -1.65 13.31 19.31
C GLY A 160 -0.59 14.40 19.09
N ALA A 161 -0.49 14.98 17.90
CA ALA A 161 0.44 16.07 17.59
C ALA A 161 -0.15 17.01 16.55
N LYS A 162 0.34 18.27 16.51
CA LYS A 162 -0.14 19.25 15.54
C LYS A 162 0.06 18.77 14.10
N TYR A 163 -0.98 18.86 13.27
CA TYR A 163 -1.02 18.33 11.91
C TYR A 163 -0.90 16.79 11.80
N ALA A 164 -0.94 16.08 12.93
CA ALA A 164 -1.09 14.64 12.95
C ALA A 164 -2.58 14.32 13.07
N SER A 165 -3.23 14.23 11.90
CA SER A 165 -4.66 14.03 11.74
C SER A 165 -4.94 13.03 10.62
N ASP A 166 -6.12 12.42 10.61
CA ASP A 166 -6.65 11.79 9.39
C ASP A 166 -7.00 12.84 8.33
N ASN A 167 -7.51 14.00 8.75
CA ASN A 167 -7.89 15.09 7.85
C ASN A 167 -6.75 16.10 7.60
N PHE A 168 -5.50 15.71 7.84
CA PHE A 168 -4.31 16.45 7.39
C PHE A 168 -3.35 15.49 6.71
N TRP A 169 -3.36 15.50 5.38
CA TRP A 169 -2.58 14.57 4.59
C TRP A 169 -1.16 15.08 4.34
N SER A 170 -0.18 14.18 4.37
CA SER A 170 1.21 14.49 4.04
C SER A 170 1.89 13.32 3.34
N MET A 171 2.62 13.61 2.27
CA MET A 171 3.29 12.64 1.39
C MET A 171 4.30 11.74 2.14
N GLY A 172 5.06 12.35 3.04
CA GLY A 172 6.12 11.73 3.81
C GLY A 172 6.36 12.54 5.07
N ASP A 173 7.56 12.40 5.64
CA ASP A 173 8.02 13.28 6.73
C ASP A 173 8.29 14.69 6.20
N THR A 174 8.60 14.81 4.91
CA THR A 174 8.78 16.06 4.17
C THR A 174 7.93 16.08 2.90
N GLY A 175 7.82 17.25 2.27
CA GLY A 175 7.13 17.43 0.99
C GLY A 175 5.75 18.07 1.09
N PRO A 176 5.01 18.14 -0.04
CA PRO A 176 3.69 18.72 -0.10
C PRO A 176 2.68 18.07 0.86
N CYS A 177 1.88 18.91 1.52
CA CYS A 177 0.86 18.51 2.48
C CYS A 177 -0.24 19.59 2.64
N GLY A 178 -1.32 19.23 3.34
CA GLY A 178 -2.41 20.15 3.63
C GLY A 178 -3.62 19.49 4.29
N PRO A 179 -4.61 20.29 4.71
CA PRO A 179 -5.89 19.76 5.17
C PRO A 179 -6.59 19.01 4.04
N CYS A 180 -7.39 18.02 4.40
CA CYS A 180 -8.16 17.25 3.43
C CYS A 180 -9.59 16.98 3.91
N THR A 181 -10.44 16.65 2.95
CA THR A 181 -11.79 16.13 3.19
C THR A 181 -11.91 14.75 2.58
N GLU A 182 -12.47 13.80 3.34
CA GLU A 182 -12.60 12.43 2.90
C GLU A 182 -14.08 12.05 2.80
N ILE A 183 -14.39 11.24 1.80
CA ILE A 183 -15.73 10.71 1.56
C ILE A 183 -15.74 9.24 2.02
N PHE A 184 -16.74 8.87 2.81
CA PHE A 184 -16.95 7.52 3.33
C PHE A 184 -18.26 6.94 2.83
N TYR A 185 -18.31 5.62 2.67
CA TYR A 185 -19.49 4.86 2.32
C TYR A 185 -19.94 3.94 3.47
N ASP A 186 -21.24 3.95 3.80
CA ASP A 186 -21.86 3.07 4.79
C ASP A 186 -22.31 1.74 4.16
N HIS A 187 -21.52 0.69 4.34
CA HIS A 187 -21.90 -0.66 3.90
C HIS A 187 -23.13 -1.23 4.63
N GLY A 188 -23.51 -0.67 5.78
CA GLY A 188 -24.74 -0.97 6.51
C GLY A 188 -24.52 -1.60 7.89
N GLU A 189 -25.57 -1.59 8.70
CA GLU A 189 -25.54 -1.99 10.13
C GLU A 189 -25.20 -3.46 10.38
N HIS A 190 -25.23 -4.31 9.36
CA HIS A 190 -24.86 -5.73 9.46
C HIS A 190 -23.34 -5.95 9.53
N ILE A 191 -22.54 -4.90 9.30
CA ILE A 191 -21.09 -4.90 9.41
C ILE A 191 -20.71 -4.10 10.66
N TRP A 192 -19.74 -4.61 11.42
CA TRP A 192 -19.24 -3.93 12.61
C TRP A 192 -18.38 -2.71 12.23
N GLY A 193 -18.61 -1.59 12.92
CA GLY A 193 -17.85 -0.36 12.75
C GLY A 193 -18.70 0.88 13.00
N GLY A 194 -18.06 1.92 13.52
CA GLY A 194 -18.65 3.22 13.79
C GLY A 194 -18.28 4.26 12.72
N LYS A 195 -18.93 5.43 12.80
CA LYS A 195 -18.57 6.56 11.93
C LYS A 195 -17.12 7.02 12.22
N PRO A 196 -16.46 7.70 11.27
CA PRO A 196 -15.19 8.38 11.54
C PRO A 196 -15.28 9.30 12.77
N GLY A 197 -14.22 9.38 13.55
CA GLY A 197 -14.14 10.10 14.82
C GLY A 197 -14.74 9.35 16.03
N THR A 198 -15.19 8.11 15.87
CA THR A 198 -15.75 7.30 16.97
C THR A 198 -14.78 6.21 17.41
N PRO A 199 -14.90 5.66 18.63
CA PRO A 199 -14.03 4.56 19.09
C PRO A 199 -14.07 3.28 18.22
N GLU A 200 -15.10 3.14 17.37
CA GLU A 200 -15.29 2.00 16.48
C GLU A 200 -14.97 2.33 15.02
N GLU A 201 -14.34 3.47 14.73
CA GLU A 201 -14.03 3.96 13.37
C GLU A 201 -13.16 3.00 12.54
N ASP A 202 -12.33 2.18 13.20
CA ASP A 202 -11.45 1.21 12.55
C ASP A 202 -12.19 -0.03 12.00
N GLY A 203 -13.48 -0.15 12.29
CA GLY A 203 -14.34 -1.17 11.73
C GLY A 203 -14.49 -1.06 10.21
N ASP A 204 -15.14 -2.07 9.62
CA ASP A 204 -15.23 -2.21 8.17
C ASP A 204 -16.59 -1.68 7.63
N ARG A 205 -17.46 -1.12 8.48
CA ARG A 205 -18.76 -0.57 8.06
C ARG A 205 -18.64 0.71 7.23
N PHE A 206 -17.89 1.69 7.73
CA PHE A 206 -17.71 2.99 7.08
C PHE A 206 -16.34 3.02 6.42
N ILE A 207 -16.32 2.76 5.11
CA ILE A 207 -15.07 2.70 4.35
C ILE A 207 -14.78 4.05 3.73
N GLU A 208 -13.59 4.59 3.99
CA GLU A 208 -13.04 5.74 3.28
C GLU A 208 -12.86 5.37 1.80
N ILE A 209 -13.54 6.08 0.90
CA ILE A 209 -13.49 5.79 -0.53
C ILE A 209 -12.65 6.80 -1.31
N TRP A 210 -12.65 8.07 -0.91
CA TRP A 210 -11.99 9.14 -1.67
C TRP A 210 -11.50 10.27 -0.77
N ASN A 211 -10.20 10.50 -0.75
CA ASN A 211 -9.57 11.61 -0.06
C ASN A 211 -9.31 12.78 -1.03
N ASN A 212 -9.71 13.99 -0.64
CA ASN A 212 -9.50 15.24 -1.37
C ASN A 212 -8.60 16.17 -0.55
N VAL A 213 -7.32 16.23 -0.92
CA VAL A 213 -6.27 16.99 -0.25
C VAL A 213 -6.13 18.37 -0.87
N PHE A 214 -6.22 19.39 -0.01
CA PHE A 214 -6.02 20.78 -0.38
C PHE A 214 -4.57 21.16 -0.07
N MET A 215 -3.68 20.91 -1.05
CA MET A 215 -2.25 21.15 -0.94
C MET A 215 -1.97 22.64 -0.68
N GLN A 216 -1.40 22.92 0.50
CA GLN A 216 -1.16 24.28 0.97
C GLN A 216 0.27 24.49 1.46
N PHE A 217 0.93 23.43 1.94
CA PHE A 217 2.25 23.54 2.56
C PHE A 217 3.25 22.56 1.96
N ASN A 218 4.52 22.89 2.10
CA ASN A 218 5.65 21.99 2.00
C ASN A 218 6.26 21.84 3.40
N ARG A 219 6.30 20.61 3.91
CA ARG A 219 6.90 20.27 5.20
C ARG A 219 8.40 20.02 5.05
N THR A 220 9.21 20.64 5.89
CA THR A 220 10.66 20.39 5.98
C THR A 220 10.99 19.32 7.02
N GLU A 221 12.26 18.86 7.05
CA GLU A 221 12.72 17.81 7.97
C GLU A 221 12.57 18.20 9.45
N ASP A 222 12.74 19.48 9.78
CA ASP A 222 12.51 20.04 11.12
C ASP A 222 11.02 20.30 11.44
N GLY A 223 10.12 19.94 10.52
CA GLY A 223 8.67 20.03 10.69
C GLY A 223 8.07 21.41 10.42
N VAL A 224 8.85 22.35 9.88
CA VAL A 224 8.35 23.68 9.49
C VAL A 224 7.47 23.55 8.24
N MET A 225 6.35 24.27 8.25
CA MET A 225 5.39 24.32 7.14
C MET A 225 5.60 25.61 6.34
N HIS A 226 6.12 25.50 5.12
CA HIS A 226 6.20 26.62 4.18
C HIS A 226 5.01 26.60 3.22
N SER A 227 4.36 27.74 2.99
CA SER A 227 3.29 27.81 1.99
C SER A 227 3.78 27.41 0.60
N LEU A 228 2.99 26.59 -0.10
CA LEU A 228 3.24 26.30 -1.51
C LEU A 228 3.01 27.57 -2.37
N PRO A 229 3.68 27.70 -3.53
CA PRO A 229 3.51 28.87 -4.40
C PRO A 229 2.08 29.09 -4.88
N LYS A 230 1.32 28.00 -5.08
CA LYS A 230 -0.07 28.02 -5.52
C LYS A 230 -0.87 26.96 -4.74
N PRO A 231 -1.98 27.32 -4.08
CA PRO A 231 -2.92 26.34 -3.55
C PRO A 231 -3.36 25.38 -4.66
N SER A 232 -3.32 24.10 -4.37
CA SER A 232 -3.46 23.03 -5.37
C SER A 232 -4.31 21.89 -4.83
N VAL A 233 -4.81 21.02 -5.70
CA VAL A 233 -5.64 19.88 -5.30
C VAL A 233 -4.94 18.59 -5.68
N ASP A 234 -4.91 17.67 -4.74
CA ASP A 234 -4.56 16.27 -4.93
C ASP A 234 -5.73 15.43 -4.44
N THR A 235 -6.09 14.37 -5.16
CA THR A 235 -7.14 13.46 -4.71
C THR A 235 -6.72 12.01 -4.95
N GLY A 236 -7.25 11.12 -4.13
CA GLY A 236 -7.01 9.68 -4.25
C GLY A 236 -8.21 8.87 -3.83
N MET A 237 -8.76 8.10 -4.77
CA MET A 237 -9.80 7.09 -4.54
C MET A 237 -9.24 5.70 -4.80
N GLY A 238 -9.41 4.79 -3.84
CA GLY A 238 -8.98 3.40 -4.02
C GLY A 238 -9.88 2.68 -5.01
N LEU A 239 -9.34 2.26 -6.15
CA LEU A 239 -10.11 1.57 -7.21
C LEU A 239 -10.84 0.34 -6.66
N GLU A 240 -10.16 -0.46 -5.85
CA GLU A 240 -10.72 -1.68 -5.28
C GLU A 240 -11.89 -1.38 -4.33
N ARG A 241 -11.79 -0.31 -3.54
CA ARG A 241 -12.84 0.10 -2.60
C ARG A 241 -14.10 0.57 -3.33
N ILE A 242 -13.95 1.45 -4.33
CA ILE A 242 -15.10 1.88 -5.14
C ILE A 242 -15.67 0.72 -5.97
N SER A 243 -14.82 -0.23 -6.39
CA SER A 243 -15.27 -1.43 -7.11
C SER A 243 -16.12 -2.34 -6.24
N ALA A 244 -15.79 -2.51 -4.95
CA ALA A 244 -16.60 -3.26 -4.02
C ALA A 244 -18.03 -2.69 -3.92
N ILE A 245 -18.14 -1.37 -3.77
CA ILE A 245 -19.42 -0.65 -3.71
C ILE A 245 -20.22 -0.85 -5.01
N MET A 246 -19.58 -0.61 -6.16
CA MET A 246 -20.23 -0.69 -7.47
C MET A 246 -20.55 -2.12 -7.94
N GLN A 247 -20.06 -3.13 -7.23
CA GLN A 247 -20.38 -4.53 -7.42
C GLN A 247 -21.32 -5.08 -6.34
N GLY A 248 -21.69 -4.25 -5.36
CA GLY A 248 -22.62 -4.63 -4.29
C GLY A 248 -22.01 -5.61 -3.28
N VAL A 249 -20.69 -5.63 -3.15
CA VAL A 249 -19.95 -6.48 -2.22
C VAL A 249 -19.29 -5.63 -1.13
N HIS A 250 -18.88 -6.26 -0.03
CA HIS A 250 -18.30 -5.54 1.09
C HIS A 250 -16.77 -5.49 0.98
N SER A 251 -16.14 -6.64 0.75
CA SER A 251 -14.70 -6.75 0.76
C SER A 251 -14.11 -6.44 -0.61
N ASN A 252 -12.94 -5.80 -0.63
CA ASN A 252 -12.15 -5.65 -1.84
C ASN A 252 -11.81 -7.03 -2.46
N TYR A 253 -11.69 -8.08 -1.64
CA TYR A 253 -11.41 -9.44 -2.12
C TYR A 253 -12.60 -10.10 -2.83
N GLU A 254 -13.79 -9.51 -2.76
CA GLU A 254 -15.01 -10.00 -3.42
C GLU A 254 -15.22 -9.40 -4.82
N ILE A 255 -14.40 -8.42 -5.22
CA ILE A 255 -14.53 -7.81 -6.55
C ILE A 255 -14.07 -8.75 -7.66
N ASP A 256 -14.57 -8.53 -8.87
CA ASP A 256 -14.25 -9.30 -10.08
C ASP A 256 -12.75 -9.59 -10.27
N LEU A 257 -11.89 -8.58 -10.10
CA LEU A 257 -10.44 -8.73 -10.22
C LEU A 257 -9.88 -9.72 -9.19
N PHE A 258 -10.26 -9.58 -7.92
CA PHE A 258 -9.74 -10.46 -6.87
C PHE A 258 -10.35 -11.84 -6.94
N GLN A 259 -11.62 -11.99 -7.27
CA GLN A 259 -12.26 -13.31 -7.43
C GLN A 259 -11.56 -14.14 -8.52
N ALA A 260 -11.11 -13.50 -9.60
CA ALA A 260 -10.29 -14.18 -10.61
C ALA A 260 -8.92 -14.61 -10.06
N LEU A 261 -8.24 -13.75 -9.29
CA LEU A 261 -6.94 -14.07 -8.69
C LEU A 261 -7.03 -15.12 -7.57
N LEU A 262 -8.06 -15.06 -6.72
CA LEU A 262 -8.32 -16.02 -5.66
C LEU A 262 -8.59 -17.40 -6.23
N LYS A 263 -9.38 -17.49 -7.30
CA LYS A 263 -9.59 -18.74 -8.03
C LYS A 263 -8.29 -19.30 -8.59
N ALA A 264 -7.47 -18.48 -9.24
CA ALA A 264 -6.17 -18.91 -9.74
C ALA A 264 -5.23 -19.35 -8.61
N ALA A 265 -5.24 -18.65 -7.46
CA ALA A 265 -4.50 -19.02 -6.26
C ALA A 265 -4.96 -20.37 -5.69
N ALA A 266 -6.27 -20.60 -5.61
CA ALA A 266 -6.83 -21.88 -5.19
C ALA A 266 -6.39 -23.02 -6.12
N ASP A 267 -6.46 -22.82 -7.43
CA ASP A 267 -6.08 -23.82 -8.44
C ASP A 267 -4.59 -24.21 -8.33
N VAL A 268 -3.69 -23.25 -8.14
CA VAL A 268 -2.23 -23.54 -8.08
C VAL A 268 -1.77 -24.05 -6.71
N THR A 269 -2.53 -23.79 -5.64
CA THR A 269 -2.23 -24.25 -4.28
C THR A 269 -2.94 -25.55 -3.92
N GLY A 270 -4.02 -25.89 -4.62
CA GLY A 270 -4.90 -27.03 -4.28
C GLY A 270 -5.84 -26.73 -3.11
N CYS A 271 -6.04 -25.46 -2.74
CA CYS A 271 -6.93 -25.08 -1.65
C CYS A 271 -8.39 -25.08 -2.10
N GLU A 272 -9.23 -25.89 -1.48
CA GLU A 272 -10.68 -25.94 -1.77
C GLU A 272 -11.48 -24.84 -1.05
N ASP A 273 -10.97 -24.34 0.08
CA ASP A 273 -11.58 -23.26 0.86
C ASP A 273 -11.22 -21.89 0.27
N LEU A 274 -12.08 -21.38 -0.61
CA LEU A 274 -11.88 -20.08 -1.28
C LEU A 274 -11.92 -18.88 -0.32
N GLU A 275 -12.44 -19.07 0.91
CA GLU A 275 -12.48 -18.03 1.94
C GLU A 275 -11.21 -18.00 2.81
N ASN A 276 -10.27 -18.93 2.58
CA ASN A 276 -9.04 -18.99 3.34
C ASN A 276 -8.24 -17.70 3.19
N LYS A 277 -7.91 -17.06 4.32
CA LYS A 277 -7.12 -15.81 4.35
C LYS A 277 -5.79 -15.90 3.58
N SER A 278 -5.19 -17.09 3.50
CA SER A 278 -3.92 -17.30 2.78
C SER A 278 -4.06 -17.07 1.29
N LEU A 279 -5.23 -17.40 0.70
CA LEU A 279 -5.51 -17.08 -0.70
C LEU A 279 -5.56 -15.57 -0.93
N ARG A 280 -6.16 -14.81 0.02
CA ARG A 280 -6.20 -13.34 -0.02
C ARG A 280 -4.80 -12.73 0.04
N VAL A 281 -3.93 -13.24 0.91
CA VAL A 281 -2.53 -12.79 1.00
C VAL A 281 -1.77 -13.10 -0.30
N ILE A 282 -1.90 -14.32 -0.82
CA ILE A 282 -1.23 -14.73 -2.08
C ILE A 282 -1.72 -13.86 -3.27
N ALA A 283 -3.03 -13.64 -3.37
CA ALA A 283 -3.65 -12.84 -4.42
C ALA A 283 -3.23 -11.37 -4.36
N ASP A 284 -3.07 -10.79 -3.16
CA ASP A 284 -2.51 -9.44 -3.01
C ASP A 284 -1.03 -9.40 -3.41
N HIS A 285 -0.24 -10.32 -2.86
CA HIS A 285 1.22 -10.31 -3.00
C HIS A 285 1.69 -10.61 -4.43
N ILE A 286 0.94 -11.38 -5.23
CA ILE A 286 1.30 -11.55 -6.65
C ILE A 286 1.24 -10.21 -7.39
N ARG A 287 0.32 -9.30 -7.02
CA ARG A 287 0.21 -7.98 -7.66
C ARG A 287 1.43 -7.12 -7.36
N SER A 288 1.75 -6.90 -6.08
CA SER A 288 2.89 -6.07 -5.68
C SER A 288 4.20 -6.63 -6.22
N THR A 289 4.45 -7.93 -6.06
CA THR A 289 5.71 -8.54 -6.49
C THR A 289 5.88 -8.50 -8.01
N SER A 290 4.81 -8.73 -8.79
CA SER A 290 4.87 -8.67 -10.25
C SER A 290 5.17 -7.25 -10.75
N PHE A 291 4.44 -6.25 -10.25
CA PHE A 291 4.65 -4.86 -10.68
C PHE A 291 6.00 -4.29 -10.21
N LEU A 292 6.50 -4.69 -9.04
CA LEU A 292 7.85 -4.32 -8.61
C LEU A 292 8.92 -4.86 -9.56
N VAL A 293 8.77 -6.10 -10.06
CA VAL A 293 9.70 -6.67 -11.05
C VAL A 293 9.57 -5.98 -12.41
N VAL A 294 8.35 -5.65 -12.84
CA VAL A 294 8.09 -4.84 -14.05
C VAL A 294 8.82 -3.51 -13.98
N ASP A 295 8.81 -2.85 -12.82
CA ASP A 295 9.49 -1.57 -12.58
C ASP A 295 10.98 -1.72 -12.19
N GLY A 296 11.57 -2.89 -12.42
CA GLY A 296 13.02 -3.12 -12.35
C GLY A 296 13.58 -3.52 -10.98
N VAL A 297 12.74 -3.86 -10.01
CA VAL A 297 13.18 -4.36 -8.71
C VAL A 297 13.47 -5.86 -8.78
N TYR A 298 14.62 -6.26 -8.24
CA TYR A 298 15.01 -7.66 -8.13
C TYR A 298 15.19 -8.05 -6.65
N PRO A 299 14.85 -9.30 -6.26
CA PRO A 299 15.06 -9.76 -4.89
C PRO A 299 16.52 -9.61 -4.44
N SER A 300 16.74 -8.97 -3.31
CA SER A 300 18.06 -8.75 -2.71
C SER A 300 17.96 -8.76 -1.18
N ASN A 301 19.08 -8.54 -0.48
CA ASN A 301 19.11 -8.44 1.00
C ASN A 301 19.04 -6.99 1.51
N GLU A 302 18.92 -5.99 0.63
CA GLU A 302 18.91 -4.58 1.04
C GLU A 302 17.88 -3.74 0.26
N GLY A 303 17.41 -2.65 0.87
CA GLY A 303 16.55 -1.65 0.24
C GLY A 303 15.27 -2.22 -0.38
N ARG A 304 14.94 -1.73 -1.59
CA ARG A 304 13.73 -2.12 -2.34
C ARG A 304 13.70 -3.61 -2.68
N GLY A 305 14.85 -4.18 -3.02
CA GLY A 305 14.98 -5.60 -3.34
C GLY A 305 14.74 -6.51 -2.14
N TYR A 306 15.09 -6.05 -0.93
CA TYR A 306 14.72 -6.76 0.30
C TYR A 306 13.22 -6.76 0.54
N VAL A 307 12.54 -5.63 0.35
CA VAL A 307 11.07 -5.61 0.50
C VAL A 307 10.39 -6.53 -0.49
N LEU A 308 10.80 -6.53 -1.77
CA LEU A 308 10.33 -7.50 -2.75
C LEU A 308 10.55 -8.95 -2.28
N ARG A 309 11.75 -9.27 -1.80
CA ARG A 309 12.08 -10.59 -1.24
C ARG A 309 11.16 -10.97 -0.08
N ARG A 310 10.88 -10.05 0.85
CA ARG A 310 10.00 -10.30 2.01
C ARG A 310 8.58 -10.66 1.57
N ILE A 311 8.00 -9.87 0.66
CA ILE A 311 6.64 -10.10 0.14
C ILE A 311 6.56 -11.45 -0.59
N ILE A 312 7.55 -11.78 -1.44
CA ILE A 312 7.60 -13.09 -2.12
C ILE A 312 7.63 -14.22 -1.09
N ARG A 313 8.55 -14.15 -0.11
CA ARG A 313 8.71 -15.22 0.89
C ARG A 313 7.48 -15.39 1.77
N ARG A 314 6.78 -14.30 2.11
CA ARG A 314 5.51 -14.37 2.84
C ARG A 314 4.41 -15.04 2.02
N ALA A 315 4.29 -14.71 0.73
CA ALA A 315 3.34 -15.39 -0.17
C ALA A 315 3.64 -16.89 -0.29
N VAL A 316 4.93 -17.25 -0.45
CA VAL A 316 5.37 -18.65 -0.52
C VAL A 316 5.09 -19.40 0.78
N ARG A 317 5.28 -18.75 1.95
CA ARG A 317 4.92 -19.32 3.26
C ARG A 317 3.41 -19.60 3.36
N HIS A 318 2.55 -18.68 2.90
CA HIS A 318 1.11 -18.90 2.85
C HIS A 318 0.74 -20.05 1.90
N GLY A 319 1.40 -20.16 0.75
CA GLY A 319 1.22 -21.31 -0.15
C GLY A 319 1.63 -22.64 0.48
N HIS A 320 2.77 -22.67 1.16
CA HIS A 320 3.21 -23.84 1.93
C HIS A 320 2.19 -24.22 3.01
N MET A 321 1.60 -23.22 3.69
CA MET A 321 0.54 -23.43 4.68
C MET A 321 -0.72 -24.07 4.10
N LEU A 322 -1.00 -23.81 2.82
CA LEU A 322 -2.09 -24.42 2.05
C LEU A 322 -1.71 -25.78 1.42
N GLY A 323 -0.46 -26.24 1.60
CA GLY A 323 0.03 -27.49 1.00
C GLY A 323 0.48 -27.36 -0.46
N ALA A 324 0.72 -26.14 -0.94
CA ALA A 324 1.13 -25.92 -2.32
C ALA A 324 2.53 -26.51 -2.61
N PRO A 325 2.74 -27.09 -3.81
CA PRO A 325 4.07 -27.51 -4.23
C PRO A 325 4.98 -26.30 -4.50
N ALA A 326 6.29 -26.48 -4.37
CA ALA A 326 7.26 -25.45 -4.75
C ALA A 326 7.12 -25.07 -6.24
N GLY A 327 7.22 -23.78 -6.54
CA GLY A 327 7.07 -23.22 -7.87
C GLY A 327 5.62 -22.91 -8.24
N PHE A 328 4.73 -22.62 -7.28
CA PHE A 328 3.35 -22.26 -7.57
C PHE A 328 3.19 -20.76 -7.85
N PHE A 329 3.98 -19.89 -7.20
CA PHE A 329 3.67 -18.47 -7.11
C PHE A 329 3.76 -17.76 -8.47
N HIS A 330 4.80 -18.07 -9.25
CA HIS A 330 4.97 -17.51 -10.59
C HIS A 330 3.84 -17.85 -11.57
N LYS A 331 3.10 -18.95 -11.35
CA LYS A 331 1.99 -19.36 -12.25
C LYS A 331 0.82 -18.37 -12.19
N LEU A 332 0.72 -17.58 -11.13
CA LEU A 332 -0.31 -16.56 -10.96
C LEU A 332 -0.10 -15.32 -11.83
N VAL A 333 1.08 -15.13 -12.41
CA VAL A 333 1.38 -13.98 -13.27
C VAL A 333 0.47 -13.97 -14.50
N THR A 334 0.14 -15.14 -15.07
CA THR A 334 -0.78 -15.22 -16.21
C THR A 334 -2.17 -14.69 -15.85
N ALA A 335 -2.75 -15.13 -14.73
CA ALA A 335 -4.04 -14.64 -14.26
C ALA A 335 -4.01 -13.13 -13.97
N LEU A 336 -2.89 -12.62 -13.45
CA LEU A 336 -2.71 -11.19 -13.24
C LEU A 336 -2.65 -10.39 -14.55
N VAL A 337 -1.96 -10.91 -15.58
CA VAL A 337 -1.93 -10.31 -16.92
C VAL A 337 -3.34 -10.25 -17.51
N ASP A 338 -4.14 -11.30 -17.34
CA ASP A 338 -5.53 -11.31 -17.82
C ASP A 338 -6.40 -10.23 -17.16
N GLN A 339 -6.18 -9.95 -15.87
CA GLN A 339 -6.95 -8.93 -15.15
C GLN A 339 -6.44 -7.50 -15.35
N MET A 340 -5.12 -7.31 -15.50
CA MET A 340 -4.51 -5.97 -15.42
C MET A 340 -3.72 -5.57 -16.68
N GLY A 341 -3.41 -6.50 -17.58
CA GLY A 341 -2.56 -6.25 -18.76
C GLY A 341 -3.16 -5.27 -19.77
N GLY A 342 -4.49 -5.09 -19.77
CA GLY A 342 -5.14 -4.06 -20.57
C GLY A 342 -4.84 -2.64 -20.10
N ALA A 343 -4.78 -2.43 -18.78
CA ALA A 343 -4.42 -1.13 -18.18
C ALA A 343 -2.90 -0.91 -18.12
N TYR A 344 -2.14 -2.00 -17.99
CA TYR A 344 -0.68 -1.99 -17.85
C TYR A 344 -0.02 -2.96 -18.84
N PRO A 345 0.10 -2.59 -20.13
CA PRO A 345 0.66 -3.46 -21.17
C PRO A 345 2.10 -3.92 -20.90
N GLU A 346 2.87 -3.17 -20.12
CA GLU A 346 4.21 -3.53 -19.67
C GLU A 346 4.24 -4.83 -18.85
N LEU A 347 3.17 -5.14 -18.10
CA LEU A 347 3.06 -6.39 -17.36
C LEU A 347 3.03 -7.59 -18.31
N GLY A 348 2.22 -7.51 -19.38
CA GLY A 348 2.17 -8.55 -20.41
C GLY A 348 3.48 -8.67 -21.20
N LYS A 349 4.11 -7.53 -21.53
CA LYS A 349 5.41 -7.52 -22.24
C LYS A 349 6.54 -8.16 -21.42
N LEU A 350 6.51 -8.01 -20.10
CA LEU A 350 7.55 -8.51 -19.19
C LEU A 350 7.14 -9.80 -18.45
N GLN A 351 6.00 -10.42 -18.79
CA GLN A 351 5.47 -11.60 -18.12
C GLN A 351 6.53 -12.69 -17.90
N ALA A 352 7.25 -13.10 -18.95
CA ALA A 352 8.27 -14.15 -18.86
C ALA A 352 9.43 -13.81 -17.91
N GLN A 353 9.78 -12.52 -17.81
CA GLN A 353 10.80 -12.05 -16.86
C GLN A 353 10.27 -12.10 -15.42
N VAL A 354 9.05 -11.63 -15.20
CA VAL A 354 8.39 -11.68 -13.89
C VAL A 354 8.29 -13.13 -13.41
N GLU A 355 7.78 -14.02 -14.24
CA GLU A 355 7.65 -15.45 -13.92
C GLU A 355 9.00 -16.07 -13.55
N LYS A 356 10.06 -15.76 -14.31
CA LYS A 356 11.41 -16.26 -14.02
C LYS A 356 11.94 -15.76 -12.68
N VAL A 357 11.78 -14.48 -12.36
CA VAL A 357 12.27 -13.89 -11.11
C VAL A 357 11.56 -14.51 -9.91
N LEU A 358 10.22 -14.58 -9.97
CA LEU A 358 9.41 -15.15 -8.88
C LEU A 358 9.73 -16.63 -8.65
N ARG A 359 9.85 -17.41 -9.74
CA ARG A 359 10.20 -18.84 -9.65
C ARG A 359 11.57 -19.05 -8.98
N LEU A 360 12.59 -18.28 -9.37
CA LEU A 360 13.93 -18.44 -8.81
C LEU A 360 14.00 -18.09 -7.33
N GLU A 361 13.33 -17.03 -6.88
CA GLU A 361 13.30 -16.67 -5.46
C GLU A 361 12.49 -17.70 -4.63
N GLU A 362 11.38 -18.20 -5.16
CA GLU A 362 10.59 -19.26 -4.53
C GLU A 362 11.40 -20.57 -4.39
N GLU A 363 12.03 -21.04 -5.47
CA GLU A 363 12.87 -22.24 -5.46
C GLU A 363 14.07 -22.10 -4.50
N GLN A 364 14.61 -20.89 -4.36
CA GLN A 364 15.70 -20.62 -3.43
C GLN A 364 15.22 -20.66 -1.98
N PHE A 365 14.05 -20.10 -1.68
CA PHE A 365 13.50 -20.07 -0.32
C PHE A 365 12.96 -21.44 0.12
N ALA A 366 12.38 -22.22 -0.79
CA ALA A 366 11.87 -23.56 -0.51
C ALA A 366 12.94 -24.49 0.08
N LYS A 367 14.23 -24.28 -0.25
CA LYS A 367 15.36 -25.07 0.29
C LYS A 367 15.53 -24.91 1.81
N THR A 368 15.09 -23.79 2.38
CA THR A 368 15.26 -23.45 3.80
C THR A 368 13.94 -23.33 4.55
N LEU A 369 12.80 -23.21 3.85
CA LEU A 369 11.48 -23.03 4.44
C LEU A 369 11.12 -24.13 5.44
N ASP A 370 11.15 -25.41 5.04
CA ASP A 370 10.75 -26.52 5.91
C ASP A 370 11.59 -26.59 7.19
N LYS A 371 12.91 -26.42 7.03
CA LYS A 371 13.85 -26.43 8.16
C LYS A 371 13.64 -25.24 9.09
N GLY A 372 13.44 -24.05 8.53
CA GLY A 372 13.16 -22.84 9.30
C GLY A 372 11.83 -22.94 10.05
N MET A 373 10.78 -23.47 9.42
CA MET A 373 9.48 -23.73 10.06
C MET A 373 9.60 -24.76 11.18
N GLY A 374 10.39 -25.82 11.00
CA GLY A 374 10.67 -26.79 12.07
C GLY A 374 11.27 -26.12 13.29
N ILE A 375 12.32 -25.31 13.10
CA ILE A 375 12.99 -24.59 14.20
C ILE A 375 12.07 -23.60 14.89
N LEU A 376 11.27 -22.86 14.12
CA LEU A 376 10.29 -21.93 14.67
C LEU A 376 9.23 -22.66 15.50
N ASN A 377 8.71 -23.78 15.01
CA ASN A 377 7.73 -24.59 15.74
C ASN A 377 8.33 -25.21 17.02
N ASP A 378 9.57 -25.68 16.97
CA ASP A 378 10.27 -26.18 18.16
C ASP A 378 10.46 -25.07 19.20
N ALA A 379 10.92 -23.90 18.78
CA ALA A 379 11.10 -22.73 19.65
C ALA A 379 9.79 -22.29 20.29
N ILE A 380 8.70 -22.26 19.52
CA ILE A 380 7.35 -21.96 20.02
C ILE A 380 6.87 -23.01 21.02
N SER A 381 7.15 -24.29 20.77
CA SER A 381 6.72 -25.39 21.65
C SER A 381 7.47 -25.38 22.99
N SER A 382 8.72 -24.90 23.00
CA SER A 382 9.53 -24.71 24.21
C SER A 382 9.37 -23.33 24.86
N LEU A 383 8.49 -22.47 24.33
CA LEU A 383 8.39 -21.09 24.77
C LEU A 383 7.73 -20.97 26.14
N GLU A 384 8.41 -20.30 27.08
CA GLU A 384 7.81 -19.84 28.33
C GLU A 384 7.36 -18.39 28.16
N GLY A 385 6.04 -18.16 28.04
CA GLY A 385 5.44 -16.83 27.85
C GLY A 385 4.85 -16.64 26.45
N ASP A 386 4.67 -15.38 26.04
CA ASP A 386 3.99 -15.01 24.79
C ASP A 386 4.93 -14.41 23.74
N THR A 387 6.24 -14.29 24.00
CA THR A 387 7.18 -13.52 23.18
C THR A 387 8.38 -14.37 22.73
N ILE A 388 8.50 -14.61 21.43
CA ILE A 388 9.62 -15.35 20.82
C ILE A 388 10.93 -14.54 20.96
N PRO A 389 12.01 -15.13 21.52
CA PRO A 389 13.26 -14.40 21.77
C PRO A 389 13.91 -13.87 20.48
N GLY A 390 14.47 -12.65 20.54
CA GLY A 390 15.07 -11.98 19.40
C GLY A 390 16.25 -12.74 18.79
N GLU A 391 17.02 -13.48 19.60
CA GLU A 391 18.09 -14.37 19.11
C GLU A 391 17.56 -15.51 18.23
N THR A 392 16.37 -16.04 18.55
CA THR A 392 15.72 -17.08 17.73
C THR A 392 15.25 -16.49 16.41
N VAL A 393 14.63 -15.31 16.45
CA VAL A 393 14.22 -14.56 15.24
C VAL A 393 15.44 -14.24 14.37
N PHE A 394 16.55 -13.81 14.99
CA PHE A 394 17.79 -13.51 14.29
C PHE A 394 18.40 -14.76 13.65
N LYS A 395 18.41 -15.90 14.34
CA LYS A 395 18.86 -17.18 13.77
C LYS A 395 18.03 -17.60 12.56
N LEU A 396 16.70 -17.44 12.63
CA LEU A 396 15.79 -17.70 11.52
C LEU A 396 16.11 -16.79 10.32
N TYR A 397 16.34 -15.51 10.59
CA TYR A 397 16.76 -14.52 9.59
C TYR A 397 18.11 -14.85 8.94
N ASP A 398 19.16 -14.98 9.74
CA ASP A 398 20.54 -15.11 9.27
C ASP A 398 20.80 -16.47 8.59
N THR A 399 20.34 -17.55 9.21
CA THR A 399 20.67 -18.92 8.75
C THR A 399 19.66 -19.47 7.74
N TYR A 400 18.36 -19.16 7.92
CA TYR A 400 17.28 -19.75 7.13
C TYR A 400 16.62 -18.75 6.18
N GLY A 401 17.03 -17.47 6.25
CA GLY A 401 16.51 -16.42 5.40
C GLY A 401 15.05 -16.07 5.71
N PHE A 402 14.60 -16.24 6.94
CA PHE A 402 13.24 -15.86 7.35
C PHE A 402 13.24 -14.38 7.74
N PRO A 403 12.59 -13.50 6.96
CA PRO A 403 12.42 -12.13 7.39
C PRO A 403 11.73 -12.05 8.77
N MET A 404 12.06 -11.02 9.55
CA MET A 404 11.47 -10.82 10.88
C MET A 404 9.93 -10.77 10.82
N ASP A 405 9.37 -10.05 9.85
CA ASP A 405 7.94 -9.94 9.58
C ASP A 405 7.30 -11.29 9.22
N LEU A 406 8.01 -12.18 8.51
CA LEU A 406 7.51 -13.54 8.26
C LEU A 406 7.42 -14.33 9.59
N THR A 407 8.42 -14.19 10.46
CA THR A 407 8.38 -14.81 11.79
C THR A 407 7.27 -14.22 12.66
N ALA A 408 7.08 -12.89 12.61
CA ALA A 408 6.02 -12.19 13.31
C ALA A 408 4.62 -12.58 12.80
N ASP A 409 4.45 -12.80 11.49
CA ASP A 409 3.20 -13.28 10.90
C ASP A 409 2.83 -14.68 11.43
N VAL A 410 3.79 -15.60 11.50
CA VAL A 410 3.58 -16.93 12.11
C VAL A 410 3.25 -16.81 13.61
N ALA A 411 3.94 -15.92 14.33
CA ALA A 411 3.69 -15.68 15.75
C ALA A 411 2.26 -15.16 15.98
N ARG A 412 1.82 -14.19 15.18
CA ARG A 412 0.49 -13.57 15.28
C ARG A 412 -0.63 -14.60 15.13
N GLU A 413 -0.50 -15.56 14.23
CA GLU A 413 -1.48 -16.64 14.05
C GLU A 413 -1.66 -17.54 15.28
N LYS A 414 -0.67 -17.56 16.16
CA LYS A 414 -0.66 -18.32 17.41
C LYS A 414 -0.87 -17.42 18.64
N ASN A 415 -1.24 -16.15 18.44
CA ASN A 415 -1.35 -15.13 19.49
C ASN A 415 -0.03 -14.91 20.26
N LEU A 416 1.11 -15.03 19.56
CA LEU A 416 2.45 -14.78 20.08
C LEU A 416 3.02 -13.47 19.51
N LYS A 417 4.02 -12.93 20.20
CA LYS A 417 4.80 -11.75 19.84
C LYS A 417 6.22 -12.15 19.48
N VAL A 418 6.96 -11.22 18.88
CA VAL A 418 8.40 -11.35 18.63
C VAL A 418 9.15 -10.26 19.39
N ASP A 419 10.30 -10.58 19.96
CA ASP A 419 11.19 -9.60 20.59
C ASP A 419 12.00 -8.85 19.52
N GLU A 420 11.40 -7.80 18.97
CA GLU A 420 12.02 -6.93 17.96
C GLU A 420 13.28 -6.24 18.50
N ALA A 421 13.26 -5.80 19.76
CA ALA A 421 14.41 -5.14 20.37
C ALA A 421 15.61 -6.09 20.52
N GLY A 422 15.36 -7.35 20.88
CA GLY A 422 16.39 -8.40 20.89
C GLY A 422 16.90 -8.74 19.50
N PHE A 423 16.02 -8.80 18.49
CA PHE A 423 16.42 -9.01 17.10
C PHE A 423 17.33 -7.90 16.59
N GLU A 424 16.98 -6.63 16.82
CA GLU A 424 17.79 -5.48 16.42
C GLU A 424 19.15 -5.45 17.14
N LYS A 425 19.20 -5.83 18.42
CA LYS A 425 20.48 -6.00 19.15
C LYS A 425 21.36 -7.08 18.50
N ALA A 426 20.79 -8.21 18.11
CA ALA A 426 21.53 -9.28 17.46
C ALA A 426 22.02 -8.87 16.05
N MET A 427 21.19 -8.14 15.30
CA MET A 427 21.56 -7.53 14.02
C MET A 427 22.72 -6.55 14.16
N GLU A 428 22.68 -5.65 15.14
CA GLU A 428 23.76 -4.67 15.35
C GLU A 428 25.04 -5.37 15.80
N HIS A 429 24.96 -6.37 16.68
CA HIS A 429 26.12 -7.17 17.07
C HIS A 429 26.77 -7.89 15.89
N GLN A 430 25.99 -8.43 14.95
CA GLN A 430 26.50 -9.01 13.71
C GLN A 430 27.19 -7.96 12.84
N ARG A 431 26.60 -6.76 12.69
CA ARG A 431 27.19 -5.65 11.93
C ARG A 431 28.51 -5.18 12.53
N GLU A 432 28.58 -5.03 13.84
CA GLU A 432 29.80 -4.67 14.57
C GLU A 432 30.89 -5.73 14.35
N THR A 433 30.54 -7.01 14.46
CA THR A 433 31.46 -8.13 14.23
C THR A 433 31.97 -8.16 12.79
N ALA A 434 31.12 -7.93 11.80
CA ALA A 434 31.50 -7.83 10.39
C ALA A 434 32.43 -6.63 10.12
N ARG A 435 32.17 -5.46 10.71
CA ARG A 435 33.05 -4.28 10.64
C ARG A 435 34.41 -4.55 11.27
N ALA A 436 34.44 -5.21 12.43
CA ALA A 436 35.68 -5.57 13.12
C ALA A 436 36.53 -6.55 12.28
N ALA A 437 35.89 -7.56 11.68
CA ALA A 437 36.56 -8.52 10.78
C ALA A 437 37.07 -7.86 9.49
N GLY A 438 36.30 -6.95 8.90
CA GLY A 438 36.70 -6.17 7.71
C GLY A 438 37.94 -5.29 7.97
N ASN A 439 37.98 -4.61 9.11
CA ASN A 439 39.14 -3.82 9.56
C ASN A 439 40.39 -4.68 9.83
N PHE A 440 40.22 -5.93 10.27
CA PHE A 440 41.33 -6.87 10.46
C PHE A 440 41.90 -7.34 9.12
N SER A 441 41.06 -7.57 8.11
CA SER A 441 41.53 -7.95 6.76
C SER A 441 42.32 -6.83 6.06
N MET A 442 41.98 -5.55 6.31
CA MET A 442 42.77 -4.42 5.80
C MET A 442 44.12 -4.25 6.49
N LYS A 443 44.29 -4.72 7.74
CA LYS A 443 45.57 -4.69 8.44
C LYS A 443 46.46 -5.91 8.15
N GLY A 444 45.89 -7.03 7.68
CA GLY A 444 46.64 -8.24 7.29
C GLY A 444 47.29 -8.18 5.91
N GLY A 445 47.07 -7.10 5.14
CA GLY A 445 47.65 -6.87 3.82
C GLY A 445 48.96 -6.06 3.79
N GLN A 446 49.57 -5.75 4.94
CA GLN A 446 50.93 -5.22 4.97
C GLN A 446 51.93 -6.37 4.87
N THR A 447 52.60 -6.41 3.72
CA THR A 447 53.73 -7.26 3.34
C THR A 447 54.65 -7.61 4.52
N LEU A 448 54.75 -8.91 4.82
CA LEU A 448 55.90 -9.49 5.51
C LEU A 448 57.08 -9.46 4.52
N ASP A 449 57.94 -8.46 4.63
CA ASP A 449 59.31 -8.56 4.11
C ASP A 449 60.04 -9.59 4.96
N LEU A 450 60.26 -10.77 4.38
CA LEU A 450 61.19 -11.77 4.90
C LEU A 450 62.54 -11.49 4.26
N ASP A 451 63.42 -10.81 5.00
CA ASP A 451 64.83 -10.69 4.65
C ASP A 451 65.47 -12.09 4.66
N GLY A 452 65.98 -12.50 3.48
CA GLY A 452 66.78 -13.70 3.25
C GLY A 452 67.68 -13.51 2.04
#